data_AF-A0AAD3XFK3-F1
#
_entry.id   AF-A0AAD3XFK3-F1
#
_cell.length_a   1.000
_cell.length_b   1.000
_cell.length_c   1.000
_cell.angle_alpha   90.00
_cell.angle_beta   90.00
_cell.angle_gamma   90.00
#
_symmetry.space_group_name_H-M   'P 1'
#
loop_
_entity.id
_entity.type
_entity.pdbx_description
1 polymer ?
#
loop_
_entity_poly.entity_id
_entity_poly.type
_entity_poly.pdbx_seq_one_letter_code
_entity_poly.pdbx_strand_id
1 'polypeptide(L)'
;MKEVESLWEEVRELSLGNSTQVERLELPPSPVQFLRDFVSPNKPCIISNALLHWPAFALWSCNDYLGRALASTEVSVHLTPNGRADSLAPHPTELSSFCFASAHVQQMPFTDVLHLISNPERNKDLVAYAQQQNDCFHAEYAALASDCEAHIDWATEALGCFPEAVNLWIGNHLSETSFHKDHYENLYAVVSGEKHFLLLPPTDVHRLYIREYPAAKYSYFQDTGEFDLKLEDPIRYVPWCSVNPFPSLRTEGKEMNDFPLYFNGPMPFECTVKTGEILYLPSMWFHYVRQTPGPSGCTIAINYWYDMQFDVKYAYFNFLQSIRLPPRGQGACLTDLSSVAMLKKNEVFKRDPQDSKKLPLCWKWKKKITAIARDPAD
;
A
#
# COMPACT_ATOMS: atom_id res chain seq x y z
N MET A 1 26.93 5.17 6.89
CA MET A 1 26.07 5.90 5.89
C MET A 1 26.52 5.51 4.50
N LYS A 2 27.81 5.60 4.19
CA LYS A 2 28.39 5.10 2.93
C LYS A 2 28.07 3.64 2.64
N GLU A 3 28.05 2.79 3.65
CA GLU A 3 27.79 1.35 3.53
C GLU A 3 26.34 1.07 3.13
N VAL A 4 25.40 1.84 3.70
CA VAL A 4 23.97 1.75 3.36
C VAL A 4 23.70 2.34 1.97
N GLU A 5 24.36 3.46 1.63
CA GLU A 5 24.31 4.02 0.28
C GLU A 5 24.89 3.03 -0.75
N SER A 6 26.00 2.34 -0.44
CA SER A 6 26.59 1.29 -1.30
C SER A 6 25.62 0.12 -1.52
N LEU A 7 24.92 -0.31 -0.46
CA LEU A 7 23.92 -1.38 -0.55
C LEU A 7 22.81 -1.04 -1.56
N TRP A 8 22.37 0.22 -1.62
CA TRP A 8 21.32 0.64 -2.57
C TRP A 8 21.76 0.47 -4.02
N GLU A 9 23.03 0.79 -4.32
CA GLU A 9 23.60 0.66 -5.65
C GLU A 9 23.88 -0.80 -5.99
N GLU A 10 24.55 -1.54 -5.09
CA GLU A 10 24.94 -2.95 -5.30
C GLU A 10 23.73 -3.85 -5.56
N VAL A 11 22.61 -3.64 -4.85
CA VAL A 11 21.37 -4.42 -5.06
C VAL A 11 20.78 -4.16 -6.45
N ARG A 12 20.88 -2.94 -6.97
CA ARG A 12 20.45 -2.59 -8.32
C ARG A 12 21.37 -3.20 -9.36
N GLU A 13 22.67 -3.06 -9.19
CA GLU A 13 23.66 -3.60 -10.12
C GLU A 13 23.60 -5.13 -10.23
N LEU A 14 23.40 -5.83 -9.10
CA LEU A 14 23.46 -7.28 -9.04
C LEU A 14 22.12 -7.98 -9.33
N SER A 15 20.99 -7.39 -8.93
CA SER A 15 19.70 -8.12 -8.88
C SER A 15 18.56 -7.40 -9.62
N LEU A 16 18.35 -6.11 -9.36
CA LEU A 16 17.15 -5.41 -9.86
C LEU A 16 17.33 -4.81 -11.26
N GLY A 17 18.58 -4.57 -11.65
CA GLY A 17 18.96 -3.84 -12.85
C GLY A 17 19.12 -2.34 -12.60
N ASN A 18 19.92 -1.69 -13.45
CA ASN A 18 20.17 -0.24 -13.42
C ASN A 18 19.10 0.56 -14.19
N SER A 19 18.20 -0.13 -14.89
CA SER A 19 17.04 0.51 -15.51
C SER A 19 16.00 0.82 -14.45
N THR A 20 15.44 2.03 -14.47
CA THR A 20 14.30 2.40 -13.61
C THR A 20 12.98 1.78 -14.07
N GLN A 21 12.99 1.00 -15.15
CA GLN A 21 11.81 0.34 -15.70
C GLN A 21 11.62 -1.06 -15.10
N VAL A 22 10.37 -1.38 -14.75
CA VAL A 22 9.98 -2.72 -14.34
C VAL A 22 9.91 -3.65 -15.54
N GLU A 23 10.46 -4.86 -15.41
CA GLU A 23 10.46 -5.88 -16.47
C GLU A 23 9.03 -6.27 -16.86
N ARG A 24 8.79 -6.45 -18.16
CA ARG A 24 7.48 -6.81 -18.70
C ARG A 24 7.53 -8.16 -19.42
N LEU A 25 6.68 -9.08 -19.00
CA LEU A 25 6.49 -10.39 -19.60
C LEU A 25 5.29 -10.34 -20.54
N GLU A 26 5.44 -10.88 -21.74
CA GLU A 26 4.34 -10.94 -22.72
C GLU A 26 3.27 -12.00 -22.38
N LEU A 27 3.62 -13.01 -21.59
CA LEU A 27 2.74 -14.11 -21.21
C LEU A 27 2.96 -14.48 -19.73
N PRO A 28 1.96 -15.11 -19.08
CA PRO A 28 2.13 -15.68 -17.75
C PRO A 28 3.36 -16.61 -17.65
N PRO A 29 4.23 -16.43 -16.63
CA PRO A 29 5.34 -17.35 -16.40
C PRO A 29 4.83 -18.71 -15.90
N SER A 30 5.62 -19.77 -16.09
CA SER A 30 5.39 -21.00 -15.33
C SER A 30 5.62 -20.75 -13.82
N PRO A 31 4.99 -21.54 -12.92
CA PRO A 31 5.17 -21.40 -11.48
C PRO A 31 6.65 -21.38 -11.03
N VAL A 32 7.47 -22.27 -11.60
CA VAL A 32 8.91 -22.37 -11.29
C VAL A 32 9.68 -21.14 -11.79
N GLN A 33 9.35 -20.62 -12.98
CA GLN A 33 9.95 -19.38 -13.48
C GLN A 33 9.56 -18.20 -12.59
N PHE A 34 8.28 -18.09 -12.21
CA PHE A 34 7.81 -17.03 -11.33
C PHE A 34 8.54 -17.02 -9.98
N LEU A 35 8.66 -18.20 -9.36
CA LEU A 35 9.34 -18.36 -8.09
C LEU A 35 10.83 -18.02 -8.19
N ARG A 36 11.52 -18.53 -9.22
CA ARG A 36 12.97 -18.37 -9.39
C ARG A 36 13.36 -16.96 -9.81
N ASP A 37 12.64 -16.37 -10.76
CA ASP A 37 13.07 -15.17 -11.47
C ASP A 37 12.50 -13.89 -10.82
N PHE A 38 11.42 -13.99 -10.02
CA PHE A 38 10.75 -12.84 -9.42
C PHE A 38 10.56 -12.95 -7.90
N VAL A 39 9.91 -13.99 -7.39
CA VAL A 39 9.57 -14.08 -5.95
C VAL A 39 10.82 -14.26 -5.08
N SER A 40 11.68 -15.23 -5.43
CA SER A 40 12.92 -15.51 -4.70
C SER A 40 13.86 -14.30 -4.65
N PRO A 41 14.19 -13.65 -5.79
CA PRO A 41 15.01 -12.44 -5.80
C PRO A 41 14.26 -11.17 -5.34
N ASN A 42 12.96 -11.27 -5.03
CA ASN A 42 12.11 -10.15 -4.60
C ASN A 42 12.09 -9.01 -5.64
N LYS A 43 11.84 -9.36 -6.91
CA LYS A 43 11.88 -8.45 -8.06
C LYS A 43 10.48 -8.26 -8.66
N PRO A 44 10.03 -7.01 -8.89
CA PRO A 44 8.74 -6.74 -9.51
C PRO A 44 8.76 -7.06 -11.01
N CYS A 45 7.60 -7.42 -11.55
CA CYS A 45 7.39 -7.53 -12.99
C CYS A 45 5.95 -7.21 -13.38
N ILE A 46 5.74 -6.80 -14.63
CA ILE A 46 4.41 -6.68 -15.23
C ILE A 46 4.19 -7.88 -16.14
N ILE A 47 3.03 -8.51 -16.03
CA ILE A 47 2.62 -9.66 -16.84
C ILE A 47 1.46 -9.22 -17.73
N SER A 48 1.71 -9.20 -19.03
CA SER A 48 0.71 -8.97 -20.07
C SER A 48 -0.06 -10.26 -20.38
N ASN A 49 -1.22 -10.12 -21.02
CA ASN A 49 -2.03 -11.23 -21.55
C ASN A 49 -2.40 -12.31 -20.52
N ALA A 50 -2.41 -11.97 -19.22
CA ALA A 50 -2.71 -12.90 -18.14
C ALA A 50 -4.20 -12.99 -17.79
N LEU A 51 -4.99 -11.99 -18.22
CA LEU A 51 -6.36 -11.79 -17.76
C LEU A 51 -7.40 -11.81 -18.90
N LEU A 52 -6.98 -12.03 -20.15
CA LEU A 52 -7.84 -11.85 -21.33
C LEU A 52 -9.10 -12.74 -21.36
N HIS A 53 -9.12 -13.81 -20.57
CA HIS A 53 -10.25 -14.72 -20.42
C HIS A 53 -11.30 -14.24 -19.41
N TRP A 54 -11.03 -13.20 -18.61
CA TRP A 54 -11.98 -12.69 -17.62
C TRP A 54 -13.17 -11.98 -18.29
N PRO A 55 -14.42 -12.36 -17.95
CA PRO A 55 -15.61 -11.64 -18.40
C PRO A 55 -15.60 -10.14 -18.06
N ALA A 56 -14.92 -9.75 -16.99
CA ALA A 56 -14.83 -8.36 -16.52
C ALA A 56 -14.37 -7.36 -17.60
N PHE A 57 -13.47 -7.72 -18.52
CA PHE A 57 -13.02 -6.80 -19.57
C PHE A 57 -14.14 -6.40 -20.53
N ALA A 58 -15.09 -7.30 -20.78
CA ALA A 58 -16.28 -6.99 -21.57
C ALA A 58 -17.33 -6.29 -20.70
N LEU A 59 -17.62 -6.85 -19.52
CA LEU A 59 -18.75 -6.44 -18.69
C LEU A 59 -18.53 -5.10 -17.97
N TRP A 60 -17.31 -4.80 -17.52
CA TRP A 60 -17.00 -3.62 -16.70
C TRP A 60 -16.55 -2.42 -17.53
N SER A 61 -16.65 -2.53 -18.86
CA SER A 61 -16.34 -1.44 -19.81
C SER A 61 -17.31 -0.25 -19.68
N CYS A 62 -18.50 -0.47 -19.12
CA CYS A 62 -19.51 0.55 -18.84
C CYS A 62 -20.04 0.41 -17.40
N ASN A 63 -20.36 1.55 -16.79
CA ASN A 63 -20.92 1.63 -15.44
C ASN A 63 -22.32 0.99 -15.31
N ASP A 64 -23.06 0.81 -16.41
CA ASP A 64 -24.42 0.25 -16.41
C ASP A 64 -24.47 -1.21 -15.93
N TYR A 65 -23.44 -2.02 -16.24
CA TYR A 65 -23.38 -3.39 -15.76
C TYR A 65 -23.13 -3.42 -14.25
N LEU A 66 -22.07 -2.73 -13.80
CA LEU A 66 -21.70 -2.66 -12.38
C LEU A 66 -22.85 -2.10 -11.53
N GLY A 67 -23.47 -1.01 -11.99
CA GLY A 67 -24.61 -0.39 -11.31
C GLY A 67 -25.83 -1.32 -11.19
N ARG A 68 -26.07 -2.19 -12.18
CA ARG A 68 -27.15 -3.19 -12.11
C ARG A 68 -26.78 -4.39 -11.25
N ALA A 69 -25.57 -4.93 -11.40
CA ALA A 69 -25.09 -6.10 -10.66
C ALA A 69 -25.03 -5.84 -9.14
N LEU A 70 -24.70 -4.60 -8.75
CA LEU A 70 -24.56 -4.18 -7.36
C LEU A 70 -25.65 -3.19 -6.92
N ALA A 71 -26.78 -3.12 -7.62
CA ALA A 71 -27.84 -2.12 -7.37
C ALA A 71 -28.38 -2.11 -5.93
N SER A 72 -28.39 -3.27 -5.27
CA SER A 72 -28.86 -3.44 -3.89
C SER A 72 -27.73 -3.61 -2.88
N THR A 73 -26.49 -3.27 -3.26
CA THR A 73 -25.29 -3.47 -2.43
C THR A 73 -24.83 -2.14 -1.86
N GLU A 74 -24.58 -2.11 -0.55
CA GLU A 74 -23.83 -1.04 0.09
C GLU A 74 -22.36 -1.42 0.16
N VAL A 75 -21.48 -0.44 -0.09
CA VAL A 75 -20.02 -0.65 -0.08
C VAL A 75 -19.31 0.40 0.76
N SER A 76 -18.17 0.03 1.32
CA SER A 76 -17.31 0.93 2.07
C SER A 76 -16.62 1.91 1.12
N VAL A 77 -16.92 3.20 1.25
CA VAL A 77 -16.22 4.26 0.53
C VAL A 77 -15.39 5.12 1.48
N HIS A 78 -14.17 5.41 1.06
CA HIS A 78 -13.27 6.33 1.75
C HIS A 78 -13.40 7.71 1.13
N LEU A 79 -13.70 8.70 1.97
CA LEU A 79 -13.87 10.10 1.60
C LEU A 79 -12.74 10.92 2.21
N THR A 80 -12.11 11.76 1.38
CA THR A 80 -11.03 12.66 1.78
C THR A 80 -11.18 14.01 1.09
N PRO A 81 -10.64 15.10 1.65
CA PRO A 81 -10.74 16.41 1.02
C PRO A 81 -9.87 16.56 -0.25
N ASN A 82 -8.87 15.69 -0.42
CA ASN A 82 -7.80 15.87 -1.41
C ASN A 82 -7.36 14.57 -2.10
N GLY A 83 -8.07 13.46 -1.86
CA GLY A 83 -7.78 12.15 -2.45
C GLY A 83 -6.67 11.35 -1.77
N ARG A 84 -6.10 11.86 -0.66
CA ARG A 84 -4.97 11.23 0.04
C ARG A 84 -5.39 10.63 1.36
N ALA A 85 -5.93 9.42 1.29
CA ALA A 85 -6.14 8.62 2.49
C ALA A 85 -4.83 8.05 3.02
N ASP A 86 -4.77 7.78 4.32
CA ASP A 86 -3.63 7.16 5.00
C ASP A 86 -2.32 7.85 4.60
N SER A 87 -2.29 9.16 4.82
CA SER A 87 -1.22 10.05 4.39
C SER A 87 -0.91 11.10 5.46
N LEU A 88 0.22 11.79 5.31
CA LEU A 88 0.54 12.89 6.22
C LEU A 88 -0.30 14.13 5.89
N ALA A 89 -0.95 14.66 6.92
CA ALA A 89 -1.69 15.92 6.88
C ALA A 89 -1.15 16.90 7.93
N PRO A 90 -1.30 18.22 7.72
CA PRO A 90 -0.98 19.21 8.75
C PRO A 90 -1.68 18.87 10.07
N HIS A 91 -0.96 18.99 11.18
CA HIS A 91 -1.52 18.74 12.49
C HIS A 91 -2.66 19.74 12.78
N PRO A 92 -3.81 19.30 13.34
CA PRO A 92 -4.99 20.17 13.51
C PRO A 92 -4.84 21.30 14.54
N THR A 93 -3.74 21.33 15.30
CA THR A 93 -3.55 22.25 16.45
C THR A 93 -2.13 22.79 16.51
N GLU A 94 -1.11 21.95 16.25
CA GLU A 94 0.29 22.34 16.23
C GLU A 94 0.72 22.82 14.84
N LEU A 95 0.97 24.13 14.72
CA LEU A 95 1.52 24.72 13.51
C LEU A 95 2.86 24.08 13.17
N SER A 96 3.10 23.77 11.89
CA SER A 96 4.32 23.14 11.34
C SER A 96 4.61 21.68 11.74
N SER A 97 3.69 21.03 12.46
CA SER A 97 3.71 19.57 12.69
C SER A 97 2.81 18.84 11.71
N PHE A 98 2.99 17.52 11.58
CA PHE A 98 2.15 16.64 10.78
C PHE A 98 1.52 15.54 11.65
N CYS A 99 0.41 14.99 11.17
CA CYS A 99 -0.25 13.80 11.72
C CYS A 99 -0.51 12.79 10.59
N PHE A 100 -0.69 11.51 10.95
CA PHE A 100 -1.13 10.48 10.01
C PHE A 100 -2.65 10.53 9.91
N ALA A 101 -3.20 10.92 8.77
CA ALA A 101 -4.63 11.10 8.57
C ALA A 101 -5.24 9.93 7.79
N SER A 102 -6.15 9.22 8.45
CA SER A 102 -7.03 8.23 7.81
C SER A 102 -8.29 8.89 7.25
N ALA A 103 -8.89 8.28 6.23
CA ALA A 103 -10.10 8.79 5.59
C ALA A 103 -11.34 8.72 6.48
N HIS A 104 -12.36 9.53 6.14
CA HIS A 104 -13.72 9.26 6.59
C HIS A 104 -14.23 8.03 5.85
N VAL A 105 -14.67 6.99 6.56
CA VAL A 105 -15.19 5.76 5.95
C VAL A 105 -16.67 5.67 6.24
N GLN A 106 -17.48 5.49 5.20
CA GLN A 106 -18.92 5.27 5.32
C GLN A 106 -19.41 4.21 4.34
N GLN A 107 -20.49 3.54 4.70
CA GLN A 107 -21.22 2.63 3.83
C GLN A 107 -22.22 3.44 3.01
N MET A 108 -22.30 3.17 1.72
CA MET A 108 -23.19 3.86 0.78
C MET A 108 -23.68 2.91 -0.30
N PRO A 109 -24.87 3.12 -0.89
CA PRO A 109 -25.31 2.39 -2.08
C PRO A 109 -24.25 2.47 -3.19
N PHE A 110 -23.92 1.33 -3.79
CA PHE A 110 -22.87 1.25 -4.80
C PHE A 110 -23.10 2.20 -5.99
N THR A 111 -24.35 2.39 -6.40
CA THR A 111 -24.70 3.32 -7.48
C THR A 111 -24.30 4.75 -7.17
N ASP A 112 -24.44 5.18 -5.91
CA ASP A 112 -24.08 6.53 -5.47
C ASP A 112 -22.56 6.68 -5.40
N VAL A 113 -21.87 5.64 -4.90
CA VAL A 113 -20.40 5.56 -4.87
C VAL A 113 -19.83 5.64 -6.29
N LEU A 114 -20.37 4.86 -7.23
CA LEU A 114 -19.92 4.85 -8.62
C LEU A 114 -20.15 6.22 -9.28
N HIS A 115 -21.29 6.86 -9.01
CA HIS A 115 -21.57 8.21 -9.50
C HIS A 115 -20.60 9.26 -8.91
N LEU A 116 -20.32 9.19 -7.62
CA LEU A 116 -19.34 10.07 -6.94
C LEU A 116 -17.94 9.93 -7.53
N ILE A 117 -17.48 8.70 -7.75
CA ILE A 117 -16.13 8.45 -8.28
C ILE A 117 -16.03 8.86 -9.75
N SER A 118 -17.04 8.54 -10.58
CA SER A 118 -17.01 8.81 -12.03
C SER A 118 -17.18 10.29 -12.37
N ASN A 119 -17.67 11.12 -11.44
CA ASN A 119 -17.95 12.55 -11.66
C ASN A 119 -17.22 13.43 -10.63
N PRO A 120 -15.88 13.37 -10.53
CA PRO A 120 -15.13 14.09 -9.50
C PRO A 120 -15.33 15.61 -9.54
N GLU A 121 -15.51 16.17 -10.73
CA GLU A 121 -15.68 17.62 -10.94
C GLU A 121 -16.92 18.22 -10.26
N ARG A 122 -17.87 17.38 -9.84
CA ARG A 122 -19.07 17.86 -9.14
C ARG A 122 -18.79 18.27 -7.70
N ASN A 123 -17.73 17.74 -7.07
CA ASN A 123 -17.38 18.05 -5.69
C ASN A 123 -15.88 18.34 -5.57
N LYS A 124 -15.50 19.63 -5.61
CA LYS A 124 -14.09 20.04 -5.63
C LYS A 124 -13.30 19.66 -4.37
N ASP A 125 -13.97 19.61 -3.23
CA ASP A 125 -13.36 19.37 -1.92
C ASP A 125 -13.72 17.99 -1.34
N LEU A 126 -14.12 17.04 -2.20
CA LEU A 126 -14.49 15.68 -1.82
C LEU A 126 -13.99 14.69 -2.87
N VAL A 127 -13.08 13.81 -2.46
CA VAL A 127 -12.60 12.70 -3.27
C VAL A 127 -13.06 11.40 -2.66
N ALA A 128 -13.84 10.64 -3.43
CA ALA A 128 -14.28 9.30 -3.10
C ALA A 128 -13.34 8.25 -3.70
N TYR A 129 -13.01 7.23 -2.90
CA TYR A 129 -12.25 6.07 -3.35
C TYR A 129 -12.81 4.80 -2.68
N ALA A 130 -13.27 3.83 -3.48
CA ALA A 130 -13.56 2.49 -2.97
C ALA A 130 -12.22 1.74 -2.87
N GLN A 131 -11.64 1.79 -1.69
CA GLN A 131 -10.30 1.27 -1.38
C GLN A 131 -10.28 0.42 -0.10
N GLN A 132 -11.45 -0.04 0.34
CA GLN A 132 -11.54 -0.93 1.47
C GLN A 132 -10.70 -2.17 1.19
N GLN A 133 -9.77 -2.48 2.08
CA GLN A 133 -8.97 -3.69 2.02
C GLN A 133 -9.60 -4.78 2.89
N ASN A 134 -8.92 -5.92 3.02
CA ASN A 134 -9.30 -7.06 3.87
C ASN A 134 -10.40 -7.92 3.25
N ASP A 135 -10.15 -8.39 2.04
CA ASP A 135 -11.02 -9.33 1.32
C ASP A 135 -12.38 -8.71 0.93
N CYS A 136 -12.35 -7.42 0.60
CA CYS A 136 -13.57 -6.67 0.29
C CYS A 136 -14.28 -7.20 -0.97
N PHE A 137 -13.56 -7.84 -1.91
CA PHE A 137 -14.18 -8.37 -3.13
C PHE A 137 -15.23 -9.42 -2.79
N HIS A 138 -14.92 -10.35 -1.89
CA HIS A 138 -15.88 -11.34 -1.44
C HIS A 138 -16.91 -10.76 -0.47
N ALA A 139 -16.51 -9.82 0.38
CA ALA A 139 -17.40 -9.27 1.41
C ALA A 139 -18.46 -8.29 0.86
N GLU A 140 -18.07 -7.45 -0.10
CA GLU A 140 -18.89 -6.32 -0.60
C GLU A 140 -19.24 -6.46 -2.09
N TYR A 141 -18.49 -7.24 -2.88
CA TYR A 141 -18.65 -7.31 -4.34
C TYR A 141 -18.92 -8.72 -4.87
N ALA A 142 -19.44 -9.63 -4.02
CA ALA A 142 -19.65 -11.04 -4.36
C ALA A 142 -20.50 -11.28 -5.62
N ALA A 143 -21.41 -10.36 -5.97
CA ALA A 143 -22.20 -10.44 -7.19
C ALA A 143 -21.35 -10.37 -8.48
N LEU A 144 -20.11 -9.87 -8.38
CA LEU A 144 -19.14 -9.80 -9.47
C LEU A 144 -18.15 -10.97 -9.47
N ALA A 145 -18.24 -11.91 -8.54
CA ALA A 145 -17.24 -12.95 -8.35
C ALA A 145 -17.09 -13.89 -9.57
N SER A 146 -18.12 -14.02 -10.40
CA SER A 146 -18.06 -14.80 -11.64
C SER A 146 -17.28 -14.13 -12.78
N ASP A 147 -16.97 -12.84 -12.65
CA ASP A 147 -16.38 -12.05 -13.73
C ASP A 147 -14.85 -12.09 -13.73
N CYS A 148 -14.25 -12.56 -12.64
CA CYS A 148 -12.81 -12.64 -12.39
C CYS A 148 -12.49 -13.96 -11.69
N GLU A 149 -11.23 -14.38 -11.72
CA GLU A 149 -10.82 -15.57 -10.98
C GLU A 149 -10.68 -15.29 -9.48
N ALA A 150 -10.95 -16.30 -8.65
CA ALA A 150 -10.78 -16.20 -7.19
C ALA A 150 -9.30 -16.17 -6.76
N HIS A 151 -8.41 -16.70 -7.60
CA HIS A 151 -6.96 -16.67 -7.43
C HIS A 151 -6.28 -16.79 -8.79
N ILE A 152 -4.97 -16.56 -8.85
CA ILE A 152 -4.18 -16.70 -10.07
C ILE A 152 -3.43 -18.03 -10.02
N ASP A 153 -3.81 -18.98 -10.87
CA ASP A 153 -3.37 -20.38 -10.80
C ASP A 153 -1.84 -20.55 -10.72
N TRP A 154 -1.11 -19.97 -11.67
CA TRP A 154 0.34 -20.12 -11.75
C TRP A 154 1.07 -19.49 -10.55
N ALA A 155 0.50 -18.43 -9.96
CA ALA A 155 1.07 -17.80 -8.77
C ALA A 155 0.72 -18.59 -7.50
N THR A 156 -0.50 -19.11 -7.41
CA THR A 156 -0.95 -19.97 -6.30
C THR A 156 -0.11 -21.24 -6.23
N GLU A 157 0.16 -21.87 -7.37
CA GLU A 157 1.06 -23.01 -7.45
C GLU A 157 2.50 -22.65 -7.05
N ALA A 158 3.01 -21.50 -7.50
CA ALA A 158 4.37 -21.05 -7.18
C ALA A 158 4.57 -20.72 -5.70
N LEU A 159 3.60 -20.04 -5.09
CA LEU A 159 3.64 -19.61 -3.69
C LEU A 159 3.22 -20.73 -2.72
N GLY A 160 2.54 -21.75 -3.22
CA GLY A 160 2.09 -22.90 -2.42
C GLY A 160 0.93 -22.58 -1.47
N CYS A 161 0.24 -21.46 -1.68
CA CYS A 161 -0.91 -21.03 -0.89
C CYS A 161 -1.91 -20.23 -1.73
N PHE A 162 -3.17 -20.21 -1.29
CA PHE A 162 -4.21 -19.34 -1.84
C PHE A 162 -4.06 -17.91 -1.29
N PRO A 163 -4.59 -16.89 -1.98
CA PRO A 163 -4.57 -15.53 -1.47
C PRO A 163 -5.36 -15.44 -0.14
N GLU A 164 -4.82 -14.71 0.84
CA GLU A 164 -5.51 -14.40 2.09
C GLU A 164 -6.63 -13.37 1.90
N ALA A 165 -6.52 -12.53 0.86
CA ALA A 165 -7.51 -11.52 0.54
C ALA A 165 -7.52 -11.19 -0.96
N VAL A 166 -8.72 -10.95 -1.48
CA VAL A 166 -8.97 -10.35 -2.80
C VAL A 166 -9.68 -9.02 -2.60
N ASN A 167 -9.10 -7.93 -3.10
CA ASN A 167 -9.68 -6.59 -2.95
C ASN A 167 -10.00 -5.97 -4.31
N LEU A 168 -11.13 -5.26 -4.37
CA LEU A 168 -11.52 -4.43 -5.49
C LEU A 168 -11.22 -2.97 -5.19
N TRP A 169 -10.70 -2.28 -6.20
CA TRP A 169 -10.35 -0.87 -6.13
C TRP A 169 -11.10 -0.12 -7.23
N ILE A 170 -11.91 0.87 -6.86
CA ILE A 170 -12.58 1.76 -7.81
C ILE A 170 -12.31 3.21 -7.39
N GLY A 171 -11.56 3.94 -8.21
CA GLY A 171 -11.18 5.31 -7.91
C GLY A 171 -11.05 6.17 -9.18
N ASN A 172 -10.51 7.38 -9.02
CA ASN A 172 -10.25 8.29 -10.14
C ASN A 172 -8.87 8.97 -10.01
N HIS A 173 -8.54 9.87 -10.93
CA HIS A 173 -7.23 10.52 -11.00
C HIS A 173 -6.86 11.38 -9.78
N LEU A 174 -7.82 11.71 -8.91
CA LEU A 174 -7.57 12.45 -7.68
C LEU A 174 -7.16 11.55 -6.52
N SER A 175 -7.47 10.25 -6.56
CA SER A 175 -7.12 9.33 -5.47
C SER A 175 -5.65 8.89 -5.58
N GLU A 176 -4.89 9.14 -4.53
CA GLU A 176 -3.46 8.82 -4.42
C GLU A 176 -3.20 8.03 -3.14
N THR A 177 -2.37 6.99 -3.25
CA THR A 177 -1.91 6.22 -2.09
C THR A 177 -0.46 6.58 -1.80
N SER A 178 -0.21 7.08 -0.59
CA SER A 178 1.13 7.52 -0.17
C SER A 178 2.10 6.34 -0.03
N PHE A 179 3.41 6.62 0.06
CA PHE A 179 4.42 5.56 0.18
C PHE A 179 4.18 4.71 1.43
N HIS A 180 4.00 3.41 1.21
CA HIS A 180 3.89 2.40 2.25
C HIS A 180 4.43 1.07 1.72
N LYS A 181 4.48 0.05 2.57
CA LYS A 181 4.84 -1.32 2.19
C LYS A 181 3.89 -2.31 2.85
N ASP A 182 3.71 -3.45 2.20
CA ASP A 182 2.89 -4.55 2.70
C ASP A 182 3.73 -5.79 3.01
N HIS A 183 3.18 -6.68 3.84
CA HIS A 183 3.77 -8.00 4.12
C HIS A 183 3.11 -9.08 3.25
N TYR A 184 2.74 -8.73 2.02
CA TYR A 184 2.06 -9.63 1.09
C TYR A 184 2.80 -9.65 -0.25
N GLU A 185 2.84 -10.82 -0.88
CA GLU A 185 3.08 -10.93 -2.31
C GLU A 185 1.81 -10.48 -3.04
N ASN A 186 1.89 -9.37 -3.76
CA ASN A 186 0.72 -8.68 -4.31
C ASN A 186 0.65 -8.81 -5.82
N LEU A 187 -0.40 -9.43 -6.35
CA LEU A 187 -0.72 -9.41 -7.78
C LEU A 187 -1.80 -8.37 -8.03
N TYR A 188 -1.43 -7.26 -8.67
CA TYR A 188 -2.30 -6.12 -8.90
C TYR A 188 -2.76 -6.07 -10.36
N ALA A 189 -3.98 -6.54 -10.61
CA ALA A 189 -4.61 -6.66 -11.92
C ALA A 189 -5.45 -5.42 -12.25
N VAL A 190 -5.19 -4.77 -13.39
CA VAL A 190 -5.97 -3.60 -13.83
C VAL A 190 -7.01 -4.01 -14.86
N VAL A 191 -8.28 -3.71 -14.58
CA VAL A 191 -9.44 -4.07 -15.42
C VAL A 191 -9.92 -2.89 -16.26
N SER A 192 -9.82 -1.66 -15.75
CA SER A 192 -10.16 -0.43 -16.48
C SER A 192 -9.25 0.72 -16.07
N GLY A 193 -8.83 1.52 -17.05
CA GLY A 193 -7.89 2.62 -16.84
C GLY A 193 -6.45 2.15 -16.67
N GLU A 194 -5.68 2.91 -15.90
CA GLU A 194 -4.27 2.65 -15.63
C GLU A 194 -3.91 2.94 -14.17
N LYS A 195 -2.93 2.21 -13.64
CA LYS A 195 -2.30 2.45 -12.33
C LYS A 195 -0.83 2.81 -12.53
N HIS A 196 -0.38 3.87 -11.88
CA HIS A 196 0.98 4.37 -11.96
C HIS A 196 1.67 4.18 -10.61
N PHE A 197 2.75 3.41 -10.60
CA PHE A 197 3.50 3.08 -9.39
C PHE A 197 4.87 3.73 -9.41
N LEU A 198 5.26 4.33 -8.28
CA LEU A 198 6.66 4.51 -7.91
C LEU A 198 7.03 3.42 -6.92
N LEU A 199 8.11 2.71 -7.17
CA LEU A 199 8.54 1.55 -6.39
C LEU A 199 9.97 1.77 -5.87
N LEU A 200 10.18 1.52 -4.58
CA LEU A 200 11.50 1.43 -3.98
C LEU A 200 11.67 0.06 -3.31
N PRO A 201 12.82 -0.61 -3.52
CA PRO A 201 13.05 -1.91 -2.91
C PRO A 201 13.15 -1.80 -1.38
N PRO A 202 12.96 -2.89 -0.63
CA PRO A 202 13.04 -2.88 0.84
C PRO A 202 14.38 -2.35 1.37
N THR A 203 15.45 -2.51 0.58
CA THR A 203 16.81 -2.03 0.89
C THR A 203 16.91 -0.51 0.99
N ASP A 204 15.95 0.22 0.44
CA ASP A 204 15.93 1.68 0.39
C ASP A 204 15.22 2.31 1.60
N VAL A 205 14.87 1.53 2.63
CA VAL A 205 14.04 1.96 3.78
C VAL A 205 14.43 3.31 4.40
N HIS A 206 15.72 3.64 4.51
CA HIS A 206 16.15 4.92 5.10
C HIS A 206 15.85 6.13 4.22
N ARG A 207 15.61 5.92 2.92
CA ARG A 207 15.20 6.97 1.97
C ARG A 207 13.74 7.38 2.17
N LEU A 208 12.94 6.60 2.89
CA LEU A 208 11.51 6.87 3.12
C LEU A 208 11.28 7.71 4.38
N TYR A 209 12.32 7.96 5.18
CA TYR A 209 12.24 8.77 6.41
C TYR A 209 11.05 8.37 7.30
N ILE A 210 10.93 7.09 7.62
CA ILE A 210 9.80 6.61 8.42
C ILE A 210 9.90 7.18 9.84
N ARG A 211 8.84 7.86 10.30
CA ARG A 211 8.74 8.50 11.62
C ARG A 211 7.40 8.17 12.28
N GLU A 212 7.35 8.29 13.59
CA GLU A 212 6.10 8.13 14.37
C GLU A 212 5.27 9.42 14.30
N TYR A 213 4.03 9.30 13.79
CA TYR A 213 3.08 10.41 13.69
C TYR A 213 1.84 10.14 14.55
N PRO A 214 1.28 11.14 15.24
CA PRO A 214 0.00 10.98 15.92
C PRO A 214 -1.09 10.66 14.89
N ALA A 215 -1.91 9.67 15.18
CA ALA A 215 -3.00 9.24 14.31
C ALA A 215 -4.17 10.22 14.38
N ALA A 216 -4.75 10.50 13.24
CA ALA A 216 -5.92 11.33 13.05
C ALA A 216 -6.89 10.70 12.06
N LYS A 217 -8.14 11.13 12.11
CA LYS A 217 -9.20 10.66 11.23
C LYS A 217 -10.03 11.83 10.72
N TYR A 218 -10.27 11.83 9.42
CA TYR A 218 -11.23 12.74 8.80
C TYR A 218 -12.67 12.37 9.18
N SER A 219 -13.48 13.38 9.45
CA SER A 219 -14.94 13.30 9.58
C SER A 219 -15.58 14.17 8.52
N TYR A 220 -16.49 13.60 7.73
CA TYR A 220 -17.20 14.31 6.66
C TYR A 220 -18.63 14.68 7.11
N PHE A 221 -19.01 15.94 6.96
CA PHE A 221 -20.35 16.44 7.28
C PHE A 221 -21.16 16.66 6.00
N GLN A 222 -22.09 15.76 5.72
CA GLN A 222 -22.87 15.78 4.47
C GLN A 222 -23.70 17.08 4.30
N ASP A 223 -24.20 17.66 5.39
CA ASP A 223 -25.03 18.87 5.35
C ASP A 223 -24.25 20.12 4.93
N THR A 224 -22.97 20.22 5.30
CA THR A 224 -22.11 21.37 4.98
C THR A 224 -21.14 21.09 3.82
N GLY A 225 -20.89 19.81 3.53
CA GLY A 225 -19.84 19.39 2.59
C GLY A 225 -18.43 19.56 3.14
N GLU A 226 -18.26 19.80 4.44
CA GLU A 226 -16.96 20.09 5.06
C GLU A 226 -16.31 18.85 5.69
N PHE A 227 -14.98 18.92 5.80
CA PHE A 227 -14.17 17.94 6.51
C PHE A 227 -13.59 18.54 7.79
N ASP A 228 -13.61 17.75 8.86
CA ASP A 228 -12.84 18.02 10.07
C ASP A 228 -11.81 16.91 10.30
N LEU A 229 -10.65 17.25 10.84
CA LEU A 229 -9.57 16.32 11.12
C LEU A 229 -9.31 16.28 12.62
N LYS A 230 -9.60 15.16 13.26
CA LYS A 230 -9.42 14.97 14.69
C LYS A 230 -8.37 13.92 14.98
N LEU A 231 -7.49 14.21 15.93
CA LEU A 231 -6.60 13.20 16.50
C LEU A 231 -7.43 12.07 17.12
N GLU A 232 -6.93 10.84 17.05
CA GLU A 232 -7.50 9.72 17.80
C GLU A 232 -7.40 10.00 19.31
N ASP A 233 -8.42 9.61 20.07
CA ASP A 233 -8.42 9.65 21.54
C ASP A 233 -8.74 8.25 22.08
N PRO A 234 -7.77 7.57 22.75
CA PRO A 234 -6.41 8.02 23.06
C PRO A 234 -5.51 8.13 21.82
N ILE A 235 -4.54 9.05 21.85
CA ILE A 235 -3.60 9.25 20.75
C ILE A 235 -2.74 8.01 20.55
N ARG A 236 -2.85 7.41 19.37
CA ARG A 236 -1.97 6.34 18.86
C ARG A 236 -0.92 6.95 17.93
N TYR A 237 0.28 6.40 17.93
CA TYR A 237 1.33 6.77 16.98
C TYR A 237 1.46 5.73 15.87
N VAL A 238 1.68 6.20 14.64
CA VAL A 238 1.81 5.38 13.44
C VAL A 238 3.15 5.67 12.78
N PRO A 239 4.01 4.66 12.55
CA PRO A 239 5.20 4.81 11.74
C PRO A 239 4.79 4.99 10.28
N TRP A 240 5.10 6.13 9.67
CA TRP A 240 4.73 6.44 8.28
C TRP A 240 5.84 7.15 7.51
N CYS A 241 5.82 7.01 6.18
CA CYS A 241 6.76 7.68 5.29
C CYS A 241 6.59 9.20 5.35
N SER A 242 7.70 9.93 5.48
CA SER A 242 7.66 11.41 5.49
C SER A 242 7.70 12.03 4.09
N VAL A 243 8.13 11.25 3.09
CA VAL A 243 8.49 11.77 1.77
C VAL A 243 7.25 11.95 0.90
N ASN A 244 7.11 13.15 0.33
CA ASN A 244 6.23 13.36 -0.80
C ASN A 244 7.02 13.25 -2.12
N PRO A 245 6.79 12.23 -2.96
CA PRO A 245 7.49 12.08 -4.25
C PRO A 245 7.17 13.20 -5.25
N PHE A 246 6.01 13.86 -5.10
CA PHE A 246 5.53 14.91 -5.99
C PHE A 246 5.30 16.20 -5.20
N PRO A 247 6.37 16.86 -4.71
CA PRO A 247 6.22 18.12 -4.01
C PRO A 247 5.74 19.21 -4.97
N SER A 248 4.99 20.18 -4.47
CA SER A 248 4.62 21.36 -5.26
C SER A 248 5.87 22.21 -5.56
N LEU A 249 5.85 23.01 -6.63
CA LEU A 249 6.94 23.96 -6.95
C LEU A 249 7.29 24.90 -5.78
N ARG A 250 6.33 25.18 -4.89
CA ARG A 250 6.54 26.02 -3.69
C ARG A 250 7.26 25.29 -2.56
N THR A 251 7.14 23.97 -2.50
CA THR A 251 7.66 23.13 -1.41
C THR A 251 8.84 22.27 -1.84
N GLU A 252 9.12 22.15 -3.13
CA GLU A 252 10.16 21.30 -3.71
C GLU A 252 11.54 21.52 -3.05
N GLY A 253 12.02 22.77 -3.00
CA GLY A 253 13.32 23.05 -2.39
C GLY A 253 13.40 22.68 -0.91
N LYS A 254 12.29 22.83 -0.17
CA LYS A 254 12.20 22.41 1.25
C LYS A 254 12.21 20.89 1.37
N GLU A 255 11.42 20.19 0.57
CA GLU A 255 11.33 18.73 0.55
C GLU A 255 12.67 18.08 0.18
N MET A 256 13.36 18.62 -0.84
CA MET A 256 14.70 18.18 -1.22
C MET A 256 15.74 18.38 -0.11
N ASN A 257 15.63 19.48 0.64
CA ASN A 257 16.50 19.76 1.77
C ASN A 257 16.21 18.90 3.00
N ASP A 258 14.93 18.62 3.27
CA ASP A 258 14.49 17.83 4.43
C ASP A 258 14.68 16.33 4.20
N PHE A 259 14.59 15.86 2.94
CA PHE A 259 14.65 14.46 2.56
C PHE A 259 15.74 14.12 1.52
N PRO A 260 17.01 14.53 1.71
CA PRO A 260 18.06 14.41 0.71
C PRO A 260 18.42 12.96 0.31
N LEU A 261 18.19 11.96 1.17
CA LEU A 261 18.44 10.55 0.82
C LEU A 261 17.44 10.03 -0.22
N TYR A 262 16.23 10.59 -0.24
CA TYR A 262 15.27 10.29 -1.29
C TYR A 262 15.69 10.96 -2.59
N PHE A 263 15.79 12.30 -2.58
CA PHE A 263 15.96 13.11 -3.80
C PHE A 263 17.35 13.01 -4.44
N ASN A 264 18.40 12.73 -3.68
CA ASN A 264 19.75 12.54 -4.21
C ASN A 264 20.15 11.06 -4.35
N GLY A 265 19.28 10.14 -3.93
CA GLY A 265 19.52 8.70 -4.05
C GLY A 265 19.12 8.14 -5.43
N PRO A 266 19.26 6.83 -5.65
CA PRO A 266 18.88 6.19 -6.92
C PRO A 266 17.42 6.46 -7.29
N MET A 267 17.12 6.73 -8.56
CA MET A 267 15.74 6.97 -8.96
C MET A 267 14.81 5.80 -8.56
N PRO A 268 13.59 6.07 -8.09
CA PRO A 268 12.57 5.03 -7.91
C PRO A 268 12.33 4.29 -9.23
N PHE A 269 11.92 3.03 -9.14
CA PHE A 269 11.40 2.33 -10.31
C PHE A 269 10.02 2.89 -10.63
N GLU A 270 9.75 3.16 -11.90
CA GLU A 270 8.47 3.68 -12.35
C GLU A 270 7.82 2.68 -13.28
N CYS A 271 6.53 2.39 -13.05
CA CYS A 271 5.77 1.58 -13.98
C CYS A 271 4.30 1.97 -14.07
N THR A 272 3.75 1.80 -15.27
CA THR A 272 2.32 1.91 -15.54
C THR A 272 1.77 0.54 -15.86
N VAL A 273 0.78 0.12 -15.08
CA VAL A 273 0.01 -1.11 -15.25
C VAL A 273 -1.27 -0.73 -15.99
N LYS A 274 -1.40 -1.23 -17.21
CA LYS A 274 -2.52 -0.92 -18.09
C LYS A 274 -3.63 -1.95 -17.95
N THR A 275 -4.80 -1.60 -18.47
CA THR A 275 -5.92 -2.54 -18.64
C THR A 275 -5.45 -3.85 -19.27
N GLY A 276 -5.72 -4.98 -18.60
CA GLY A 276 -5.34 -6.32 -19.04
C GLY A 276 -4.03 -6.85 -18.47
N GLU A 277 -3.31 -6.04 -17.69
CA GLU A 277 -2.00 -6.37 -17.13
C GLU A 277 -2.08 -6.65 -15.63
N ILE A 278 -1.15 -7.46 -15.14
CA ILE A 278 -0.91 -7.71 -13.72
C ILE A 278 0.46 -7.16 -13.36
N LEU A 279 0.56 -6.36 -12.31
CA LEU A 279 1.83 -6.11 -11.63
C LEU A 279 2.02 -7.14 -10.52
N TYR A 280 3.10 -7.91 -10.59
CA TYR A 280 3.65 -8.53 -9.40
C TYR A 280 4.44 -7.48 -8.61
N LEU A 281 3.87 -7.07 -7.48
CA LEU A 281 4.47 -6.19 -6.49
C LEU A 281 4.97 -7.06 -5.33
N PRO A 282 6.29 -7.28 -5.21
CA PRO A 282 6.82 -8.21 -4.22
C PRO A 282 6.60 -7.70 -2.80
N SER A 283 6.56 -8.62 -1.85
CA SER A 283 6.47 -8.28 -0.43
C SER A 283 7.55 -7.29 0.00
N MET A 284 7.18 -6.40 0.93
CA MET A 284 8.03 -5.37 1.53
C MET A 284 8.47 -4.22 0.62
N TRP A 285 8.11 -4.21 -0.67
CA TRP A 285 8.40 -3.08 -1.55
C TRP A 285 7.62 -1.85 -1.16
N PHE A 286 8.32 -0.72 -1.06
CA PHE A 286 7.69 0.57 -0.86
C PHE A 286 7.06 1.03 -2.16
N HIS A 287 5.80 1.42 -2.11
CA HIS A 287 5.07 1.81 -3.30
C HIS A 287 4.17 3.02 -3.06
N TYR A 288 4.17 3.94 -4.03
CA TYR A 288 3.27 5.08 -4.11
C TYR A 288 2.45 4.94 -5.38
N VAL A 289 1.14 5.19 -5.29
CA VAL A 289 0.20 4.82 -6.36
C VAL A 289 -0.65 6.02 -6.78
N ARG A 290 -0.68 6.29 -8.08
CA ARG A 290 -1.65 7.17 -8.76
C ARG A 290 -2.39 6.37 -9.81
N GLN A 291 -3.40 6.97 -10.43
CA GLN A 291 -4.21 6.29 -11.43
C GLN A 291 -4.77 7.22 -12.49
N THR A 292 -5.03 6.67 -13.66
CA THR A 292 -5.72 7.36 -14.75
C THR A 292 -7.04 6.62 -15.03
N PRO A 293 -8.19 7.31 -14.99
CA PRO A 293 -9.49 6.71 -15.29
C PRO A 293 -9.57 6.17 -16.71
N GLY A 294 -10.29 5.07 -16.88
CA GLY A 294 -10.71 4.57 -18.18
C GLY A 294 -11.88 5.38 -18.78
N PRO A 295 -12.44 4.92 -19.91
CA PRO A 295 -13.53 5.61 -20.62
C PRO A 295 -14.80 5.85 -19.78
N SER A 296 -15.05 5.02 -18.77
CA SER A 296 -16.19 5.13 -17.87
C SER A 296 -16.01 6.15 -16.73
N GLY A 297 -14.88 6.87 -16.70
CA GLY A 297 -14.59 7.86 -15.65
C GLY A 297 -14.01 7.27 -14.36
N CYS A 298 -13.78 5.95 -14.31
CA CYS A 298 -13.17 5.26 -13.18
C CYS A 298 -11.91 4.48 -13.60
N THR A 299 -10.97 4.31 -12.66
CA THR A 299 -9.97 3.25 -12.68
C THR A 299 -10.50 2.08 -11.86
N ILE A 300 -10.46 0.86 -12.40
CA ILE A 300 -10.90 -0.36 -11.72
C ILE A 300 -9.75 -1.37 -11.71
N ALA A 301 -9.41 -1.87 -10.53
CA ALA A 301 -8.40 -2.89 -10.36
C ALA A 301 -8.80 -3.92 -9.30
N ILE A 302 -8.28 -5.14 -9.42
CA ILE A 302 -8.39 -6.20 -8.43
C ILE A 302 -7.00 -6.57 -7.99
N ASN A 303 -6.80 -6.82 -6.70
CA ASN A 303 -5.52 -7.32 -6.24
C ASN A 303 -5.69 -8.57 -5.37
N TYR A 304 -4.70 -9.46 -5.48
CA TYR A 304 -4.62 -10.71 -4.72
C TYR A 304 -3.43 -10.62 -3.77
N TRP A 305 -3.70 -10.74 -2.47
CA TRP A 305 -2.68 -10.75 -1.43
C TRP A 305 -2.42 -12.17 -0.95
N TYR A 306 -1.20 -12.65 -1.18
CA TYR A 306 -0.69 -13.89 -0.62
C TYR A 306 0.24 -13.52 0.54
N ASP A 307 0.10 -14.16 1.70
CA ASP A 307 0.99 -13.89 2.84
C ASP A 307 2.46 -14.14 2.44
N MET A 308 3.35 -13.24 2.86
CA MET A 308 4.76 -13.40 2.56
C MET A 308 5.36 -14.55 3.35
N GLN A 309 6.44 -15.14 2.84
CA GLN A 309 7.27 -16.02 3.65
C GLN A 309 8.15 -15.18 4.57
N PHE A 310 8.02 -15.37 5.89
CA PHE A 310 8.83 -14.69 6.90
C PHE A 310 10.22 -15.34 7.02
N ASP A 311 11.01 -15.22 5.95
CA ASP A 311 12.30 -15.86 5.77
C ASP A 311 13.49 -14.92 6.11
N VAL A 312 14.68 -15.27 5.61
CA VAL A 312 15.91 -14.49 5.81
C VAL A 312 15.80 -13.06 5.28
N LYS A 313 15.02 -12.81 4.22
CA LYS A 313 14.82 -11.46 3.65
C LYS A 313 14.10 -10.57 4.66
N TYR A 314 13.09 -11.10 5.35
CA TYR A 314 12.40 -10.39 6.41
C TYR A 314 13.34 -10.07 7.60
N ALA A 315 14.18 -11.02 8.00
CA ALA A 315 15.16 -10.79 9.06
C ALA A 315 16.17 -9.68 8.68
N TYR A 316 16.71 -9.71 7.46
CA TYR A 316 17.63 -8.68 6.97
C TYR A 316 16.97 -7.31 6.83
N PHE A 317 15.72 -7.24 6.38
CA PHE A 317 14.98 -5.98 6.34
C PHE A 317 14.85 -5.36 7.73
N ASN A 318 14.48 -6.14 8.75
CA ASN A 318 14.35 -5.63 10.11
C ASN A 318 15.69 -5.16 10.68
N PHE A 319 16.77 -5.90 10.39
CA PHE A 319 18.13 -5.47 10.74
C PHE A 319 18.45 -4.12 10.09
N LEU A 320 18.24 -4.00 8.77
CA LEU A 320 18.51 -2.78 8.02
C LEU A 320 17.70 -1.59 8.56
N GLN A 321 16.40 -1.77 8.80
CA GLN A 321 15.53 -0.75 9.39
C GLN A 321 15.99 -0.30 10.77
N SER A 322 16.59 -1.19 11.57
CA SER A 322 17.07 -0.86 12.92
C SER A 322 18.32 0.02 12.93
N ILE A 323 19.05 0.10 11.81
CA ILE A 323 20.26 0.92 11.69
C ILE A 323 19.87 2.40 11.68
N ARG A 324 20.23 3.12 12.74
CA ARG A 324 20.04 4.58 12.82
C ARG A 324 21.14 5.29 12.04
N LEU A 325 20.77 6.04 11.00
CA LEU A 325 21.71 6.88 10.27
C LEU A 325 21.93 8.21 11.01
N PRO A 326 23.19 8.64 11.24
CA PRO A 326 23.46 9.93 11.84
C PRO A 326 23.01 11.08 10.91
N PRO A 327 22.56 12.23 11.45
CA PRO A 327 22.24 13.41 10.64
C PRO A 327 23.49 13.89 9.88
N ARG A 328 23.37 14.23 8.59
CA ARG A 328 24.46 14.90 7.86
C ARG A 328 24.72 16.26 8.53
N GLY A 329 25.95 16.47 9.03
CA GLY A 329 26.41 17.78 9.54
C GLY A 329 26.77 17.85 11.03
N GLN A 330 26.69 16.77 11.80
CA GLN A 330 27.33 16.71 13.13
C GLN A 330 28.43 15.65 13.10
N GLY A 331 29.65 16.05 13.48
CA GLY A 331 30.81 15.16 13.54
C GLY A 331 30.48 13.92 14.38
N ALA A 332 30.75 12.75 13.82
CA ALA A 332 30.49 11.48 14.49
C ALA A 332 31.36 11.34 15.75
N CYS A 333 30.74 11.39 16.94
CA CYS A 333 31.26 10.68 18.09
C CYS A 333 30.68 9.27 18.03
N LEU A 334 31.46 8.33 17.47
CA LEU A 334 31.16 6.91 17.50
C LEU A 334 31.44 6.36 18.91
N THR A 335 30.51 6.57 19.83
CA THR A 335 30.45 5.81 21.09
C THR A 335 28.98 5.61 21.48
N ASP A 336 28.30 4.63 20.88
CA ASP A 336 27.56 3.65 21.68
C ASP A 336 27.03 2.48 20.81
N LEU A 337 27.85 1.44 20.66
CA LEU A 337 27.37 0.13 20.15
C LEU A 337 26.87 -0.76 21.29
N SER A 338 26.72 -0.26 22.52
CA SER A 338 26.33 -1.09 23.67
C SER A 338 24.82 -1.23 23.90
N SER A 339 23.98 -0.51 23.15
CA SER A 339 22.51 -0.50 23.39
C SER A 339 21.68 -1.43 22.50
N VAL A 340 22.28 -2.25 21.62
CA VAL A 340 21.53 -3.16 20.73
C VAL A 340 21.11 -4.48 21.43
N ALA A 341 21.45 -4.67 22.70
CA ALA A 341 21.04 -5.82 23.50
C ALA A 341 19.96 -5.46 24.55
N MET A 342 18.80 -4.96 24.10
CA MET A 342 17.58 -4.93 24.92
C MET A 342 16.40 -5.41 24.09
N LEU A 343 16.34 -6.73 23.88
CA LEU A 343 15.07 -7.43 23.74
C LEU A 343 14.24 -7.06 24.98
N LYS A 344 13.27 -6.14 24.81
CA LYS A 344 12.34 -5.77 25.89
C LYS A 344 11.65 -7.05 26.37
N LYS A 345 12.00 -7.47 27.58
CA LYS A 345 11.32 -8.53 28.34
C LYS A 345 9.82 -8.23 28.40
N ASN A 346 9.04 -9.27 28.20
CA ASN A 346 7.59 -9.35 28.36
C ASN A 346 7.07 -8.56 29.57
N GLU A 347 6.31 -7.50 29.32
CA GLU A 347 5.30 -7.02 30.27
C GLU A 347 3.96 -7.68 29.91
N VAL A 348 3.55 -8.62 30.75
CA VAL A 348 2.24 -9.28 30.70
C VAL A 348 1.19 -8.27 31.18
N PHE A 349 0.56 -7.55 30.26
CA PHE A 349 -0.70 -6.88 30.54
C PHE A 349 -1.82 -7.92 30.57
N LYS A 350 -2.34 -8.22 31.76
CA LYS A 350 -3.66 -8.85 31.91
C LYS A 350 -4.72 -7.83 31.51
N ARG A 351 -5.53 -8.09 30.48
CA ARG A 351 -6.79 -7.37 30.24
C ARG A 351 -7.90 -8.24 29.64
N ASP A 352 -9.09 -7.82 30.02
CA ASP A 352 -10.46 -8.36 29.99
C ASP A 352 -10.96 -8.98 28.66
N PRO A 353 -11.79 -10.05 28.65
CA PRO A 353 -12.15 -10.78 27.43
C PRO A 353 -13.23 -10.18 26.50
N GLN A 354 -13.70 -8.94 26.68
CA GLN A 354 -14.91 -8.47 25.96
C GLN A 354 -14.72 -7.53 24.76
N ASP A 355 -13.50 -7.17 24.35
CA ASP A 355 -13.29 -6.14 23.32
C ASP A 355 -12.73 -6.66 21.98
N SER A 356 -13.37 -7.68 21.40
CA SER A 356 -12.86 -8.42 20.21
C SER A 356 -13.58 -8.14 18.89
N LYS A 357 -14.38 -7.08 18.79
CA LYS A 357 -15.08 -6.73 17.54
C LYS A 357 -14.86 -5.25 17.21
N LYS A 358 -13.91 -4.99 16.29
CA LYS A 358 -13.67 -3.76 15.49
C LYS A 358 -12.19 -3.33 15.50
N LEU A 359 -11.33 -4.00 14.73
CA LEU A 359 -10.02 -3.46 14.30
C LEU A 359 -9.70 -3.93 12.87
N PRO A 360 -9.21 -3.06 11.97
CA PRO A 360 -8.73 -3.43 10.63
C PRO A 360 -7.57 -4.45 10.67
N LEU A 361 -7.51 -5.33 9.68
CA LEU A 361 -6.65 -6.53 9.69
C LEU A 361 -5.14 -6.24 9.59
N CYS A 362 -4.72 -5.04 9.16
CA CYS A 362 -3.31 -4.64 9.22
C CYS A 362 -2.73 -4.61 10.65
N TRP A 363 -3.58 -4.75 11.68
CA TRP A 363 -3.18 -4.76 13.09
C TRP A 363 -3.43 -6.08 13.85
N LYS A 364 -3.91 -7.16 13.19
CA LYS A 364 -4.13 -8.45 13.88
C LYS A 364 -2.84 -9.24 14.21
N TRP A 365 -1.69 -8.83 13.70
CA TRP A 365 -0.47 -9.65 13.69
C TRP A 365 0.39 -9.64 14.95
N LYS A 366 0.12 -8.76 15.94
CA LYS A 366 0.77 -8.89 17.27
C LYS A 366 0.33 -10.13 18.05
N LYS A 367 -0.75 -10.83 17.65
CA LYS A 367 -1.26 -12.02 18.38
C LYS A 367 -0.61 -13.35 17.97
N LYS A 368 -0.05 -13.48 16.76
CA LYS A 368 0.43 -14.79 16.25
C LYS A 368 1.87 -15.12 16.66
N ILE A 369 2.71 -14.11 16.94
CA ILE A 369 4.12 -14.29 17.35
C ILE A 369 4.24 -14.78 18.81
N THR A 370 3.27 -14.50 19.67
CA THR A 370 3.30 -14.93 21.09
C THR A 370 2.91 -16.39 21.30
N ALA A 371 2.33 -17.06 20.29
CA ALA A 371 1.84 -18.44 20.40
C ALA A 371 2.88 -19.50 20.00
N ILE A 372 3.96 -19.12 19.31
CA ILE A 372 5.03 -20.04 18.87
C ILE A 372 6.23 -20.03 19.83
N ALA A 373 6.26 -19.12 20.81
CA ALA A 373 7.36 -18.98 21.79
C ALA A 373 7.03 -19.51 23.20
N ARG A 374 6.00 -20.34 23.34
CA ARG A 374 5.71 -21.08 24.59
C ARG A 374 5.48 -22.55 24.31
N ASP A 375 6.56 -23.23 24.01
CA ASP A 375 6.71 -24.61 24.44
C ASP A 375 8.20 -24.93 24.67
N PRO A 376 8.63 -24.98 25.94
CA PRO A 376 9.69 -25.88 26.33
C PRO A 376 9.16 -26.84 27.40
N ALA A 377 8.97 -28.09 26.98
CA ALA A 377 9.01 -29.32 27.76
C ALA A 377 8.06 -29.44 28.97
N ASP A 378 7.03 -30.26 28.81
CA ASP A 378 6.95 -31.59 29.45
C ASP A 378 6.24 -32.59 28.52
#